data_AF-A0A1H4HY80-F1
#
_entry.id   AF-A0A1H4HY80-F1
#
_cell.length_a   1.000
_cell.length_b   1.000
_cell.length_c   1.000
_cell.angle_alpha   90.00
_cell.angle_beta   90.00
_cell.angle_gamma   90.00
#
_symmetry.space_group_name_H-M   'P 1'
#
loop_
_entity.id
_entity.type
_entity.pdbx_description
1 polymer ?
#
loop_
_entity_poly.entity_id
_entity_poly.type
_entity_poly.pdbx_seq_one_letter_code
_entity_poly.pdbx_strand_id
1 'polypeptide(L)'
;MQETAQGPKLRRTQQATVGPTADVGGHRPTNRSVACIQFAGIAMNTSLGGDLPALAVLAERVGACLRRRGESVAVVESSAGGLVSASLLAIPGASAFYLGGAVVYSRRAGRALLGLTAADLAGMRGETEPYALLVAGRIRDSHRATWGLSESGASGPSGSPYGDPPGRVCLAVVGATSVAKTIETGGVERATNMDMFARHLLQLFDEVLRARPE
;
A
#
# COMPACT_ATOMS: atom_id res chain seq x y z
N MET A 1 2.34 42.80 -37.95
CA MET A 1 3.22 43.65 -38.79
C MET A 1 4.64 43.37 -38.34
N GLN A 2 5.26 42.31 -38.86
CA GLN A 2 6.14 42.27 -40.05
C GLN A 2 7.42 43.10 -39.86
N GLU A 3 8.55 42.42 -39.69
CA GLU A 3 9.73 42.66 -40.51
C GLU A 3 10.59 41.37 -40.61
N THR A 4 11.19 41.17 -41.78
CA THR A 4 11.75 39.94 -42.33
C THR A 4 13.19 40.15 -42.78
N ALA A 5 14.09 39.16 -42.61
CA ALA A 5 15.20 38.82 -43.51
C ALA A 5 15.88 37.53 -42.99
N GLN A 6 15.67 36.34 -43.57
CA GLN A 6 16.37 35.70 -44.71
C GLN A 6 17.82 35.22 -44.43
N GLY A 7 18.07 33.95 -44.78
CA GLY A 7 19.26 33.13 -44.45
C GLY A 7 20.53 33.39 -45.28
N PRO A 8 21.49 32.46 -45.29
CA PRO A 8 21.42 31.36 -46.27
C PRO A 8 21.85 29.97 -45.77
N LYS A 9 21.45 28.95 -46.55
CA LYS A 9 21.82 27.52 -46.47
C LYS A 9 23.19 27.28 -47.14
N LEU A 10 23.93 26.23 -46.76
CA LEU A 10 24.43 25.21 -47.71
C LEU A 10 24.98 23.94 -47.01
N ARG A 11 24.87 22.82 -47.75
CA ARG A 11 25.12 21.42 -47.39
C ARG A 11 26.61 21.05 -47.34
N ARG A 12 26.96 19.98 -46.62
CA ARG A 12 27.68 18.81 -47.18
C ARG A 12 27.74 17.61 -46.22
N THR A 13 27.52 16.44 -46.80
CA THR A 13 27.73 15.07 -46.30
C THR A 13 29.22 14.74 -46.21
N GLN A 14 29.63 13.90 -45.24
CA GLN A 14 30.75 12.96 -45.38
C GLN A 14 30.66 11.81 -44.36
N GLN A 15 31.03 10.62 -44.83
CA GLN A 15 31.05 9.33 -44.14
C GLN A 15 32.38 9.07 -43.44
N ALA A 16 32.29 8.17 -42.44
CA ALA A 16 33.25 7.14 -42.00
C ALA A 16 34.56 7.55 -41.32
N THR A 17 34.79 7.00 -40.13
CA THR A 17 35.78 5.90 -39.91
C THR A 17 35.53 5.24 -38.55
N VAL A 18 35.53 3.90 -38.55
CA VAL A 18 35.54 3.02 -37.37
C VAL A 18 36.99 2.80 -36.95
N GLY A 19 37.27 2.90 -35.65
CA GLY A 19 38.52 2.51 -35.01
C GLY A 19 38.25 1.81 -33.68
N PRO A 20 39.08 0.84 -33.25
CA PRO A 20 38.69 -0.17 -32.28
C PRO A 20 38.92 0.31 -30.85
N THR A 21 38.01 -0.03 -29.93
CA THR A 21 38.30 0.01 -28.49
C THR A 21 37.95 -1.32 -27.86
N ALA A 22 38.92 -1.80 -27.10
CA ALA A 22 39.03 -3.13 -26.56
C ALA A 22 38.01 -3.43 -25.45
N ASP A 23 37.71 -4.73 -25.37
CA ASP A 23 37.42 -5.54 -24.19
C ASP A 23 37.08 -4.83 -22.88
N VAL A 24 35.81 -4.93 -22.49
CA VAL A 24 35.41 -4.90 -21.08
C VAL A 24 34.32 -5.96 -20.86
N GLY A 25 34.74 -7.13 -20.39
CA GLY A 25 34.10 -7.86 -19.30
C GLY A 25 32.60 -8.15 -19.45
N GLY A 26 32.28 -9.35 -19.94
CA GLY A 26 30.94 -9.92 -19.85
C GLY A 26 30.48 -10.08 -18.40
N HIS A 27 29.69 -9.12 -17.92
CA HIS A 27 28.92 -9.25 -16.68
C HIS A 27 27.55 -9.81 -17.04
N ARG A 28 27.36 -11.12 -16.82
CA ARG A 28 26.02 -11.74 -16.83
C ARG A 28 25.20 -11.08 -15.72
N PRO A 29 24.02 -10.51 -15.99
CA PRO A 29 23.09 -10.21 -14.90
C PRO A 29 22.58 -11.55 -14.36
N THR A 30 23.06 -11.94 -13.17
CA THR A 30 22.47 -13.05 -12.43
C THR A 30 21.06 -12.65 -12.05
N ASN A 31 20.09 -13.22 -12.76
CA ASN A 31 18.67 -13.19 -12.43
C ASN A 31 18.49 -13.89 -11.08
N ARG A 32 18.67 -13.16 -9.97
CA ARG A 32 18.21 -13.60 -8.66
C ARG A 32 16.71 -13.35 -8.64
N SER A 33 15.97 -14.33 -9.14
CA SER A 33 14.55 -14.50 -8.90
C SER A 33 14.33 -14.33 -7.39
N VAL A 34 13.59 -13.29 -7.01
CA VAL A 34 13.00 -13.22 -5.67
C VAL A 34 12.06 -14.42 -5.62
N ALA A 35 12.46 -15.44 -4.87
CA ALA A 35 11.62 -16.60 -4.62
C ALA A 35 10.37 -16.11 -3.91
N CYS A 36 9.27 -16.03 -4.65
CA CYS A 36 7.94 -15.88 -4.09
C CYS A 36 7.72 -17.15 -3.25
N ILE A 37 7.76 -17.02 -1.92
CA ILE A 37 7.48 -18.14 -1.02
C ILE A 37 6.00 -18.46 -1.21
N GLN A 38 5.72 -19.46 -2.05
CA GLN A 38 4.39 -20.04 -2.18
C GLN A 38 4.12 -20.84 -0.90
N PHE A 39 3.29 -20.29 -0.01
CA PHE A 39 2.69 -21.08 1.05
C PHE A 39 1.59 -21.96 0.46
N ALA A 40 1.70 -23.25 0.79
CA ALA A 40 0.73 -24.27 0.45
C ALA A 40 -0.64 -23.95 1.08
N GLY A 41 -1.64 -23.84 0.21
CA GLY A 41 -3.02 -24.31 0.41
C GLY A 41 -3.66 -24.07 1.78
N ILE A 42 -4.06 -22.83 2.06
CA ILE A 42 -5.35 -22.59 2.73
C ILE A 42 -6.23 -21.96 1.67
N ALA A 43 -7.20 -22.72 1.15
CA ALA A 43 -8.27 -22.16 0.35
C ALA A 43 -9.06 -21.19 1.23
N MET A 44 -8.70 -19.91 1.21
CA MET A 44 -9.51 -18.87 1.82
C MET A 44 -10.78 -18.73 0.98
N ASN A 45 -11.84 -19.35 1.46
CA ASN A 45 -13.18 -19.28 0.91
C ASN A 45 -13.59 -17.80 0.83
N THR A 46 -13.50 -17.23 -0.36
CA THR A 46 -13.86 -15.83 -0.63
C THR A 46 -15.36 -15.81 -0.89
N SER A 47 -16.17 -15.84 0.17
CA SER A 47 -17.59 -15.51 0.03
C SER A 47 -17.71 -13.99 -0.17
N LEU A 48 -17.64 -13.56 -1.42
CA LEU A 48 -17.95 -12.19 -1.88
C LEU A 48 -19.47 -11.92 -1.82
N GLY A 49 -20.13 -12.23 -0.70
CA GLY A 49 -21.58 -12.12 -0.56
C GLY A 49 -22.14 -12.20 0.87
N GLY A 50 -21.31 -12.01 1.90
CA GLY A 50 -21.78 -11.79 3.26
C GLY A 50 -21.56 -10.33 3.65
N ASP A 51 -22.54 -9.70 4.29
CA ASP A 51 -22.35 -8.37 4.88
C ASP A 51 -21.14 -8.40 5.82
N LEU A 52 -20.10 -7.60 5.49
CA LEU A 52 -18.96 -7.44 6.39
C LEU A 52 -19.46 -6.93 7.74
N PRO A 53 -18.97 -7.48 8.87
CA PRO A 53 -19.32 -6.94 10.17
C PRO A 53 -19.02 -5.44 10.25
N ALA A 54 -19.80 -4.72 11.06
CA ALA A 54 -19.57 -3.31 11.32
C ALA A 54 -18.15 -3.08 11.88
N LEU A 55 -17.56 -1.92 11.58
CA LEU A 55 -16.22 -1.55 12.05
C LEU A 55 -16.06 -1.75 13.56
N ALA A 56 -17.05 -1.36 14.36
CA ALA A 56 -17.02 -1.52 15.81
C ALA A 56 -16.88 -3.00 16.23
N VAL A 57 -17.53 -3.93 15.52
CA VAL A 57 -17.44 -5.37 15.81
C VAL A 57 -16.05 -5.92 15.46
N LEU A 58 -15.48 -5.50 14.33
CA LEU A 58 -14.15 -5.92 13.93
C LEU A 58 -13.07 -5.34 14.86
N ALA A 59 -13.20 -4.06 15.22
CA ALA A 59 -12.29 -3.38 16.12
C ALA A 59 -12.29 -4.02 17.53
N GLU A 60 -13.46 -4.40 18.06
CA GLU A 60 -13.57 -5.10 19.34
C GLU A 60 -12.85 -6.46 19.30
N ARG A 61 -13.05 -7.25 18.23
CA ARG A 61 -12.39 -8.56 18.06
C ARG A 61 -10.87 -8.43 18.01
N VAL A 62 -10.38 -7.51 17.18
CA VAL A 62 -8.95 -7.22 17.02
C VAL A 62 -8.36 -6.72 18.33
N GLY A 63 -8.98 -5.70 18.94
CA GLY A 63 -8.50 -5.10 20.19
C GLY A 63 -8.46 -6.10 21.35
N ALA A 64 -9.49 -6.95 21.48
CA ALA A 64 -9.51 -8.02 22.46
C ALA A 64 -8.37 -9.02 22.24
N CYS A 65 -8.12 -9.42 20.98
CA CYS A 65 -7.03 -10.35 20.64
C CYS A 65 -5.66 -9.75 20.96
N LEU A 66 -5.40 -8.52 20.50
CA LEU A 66 -4.12 -7.82 20.75
C LEU A 66 -3.85 -7.66 22.24
N ARG A 67 -4.85 -7.24 23.03
CA ARG A 67 -4.73 -7.12 24.48
C ARG A 67 -4.39 -8.44 25.16
N ARG A 68 -5.08 -9.53 24.79
CA ARG A 68 -4.78 -10.86 25.34
C ARG A 68 -3.34 -11.30 25.05
N ARG A 69 -2.82 -10.95 23.88
CA ARG A 69 -1.46 -11.32 23.43
C ARG A 69 -0.37 -10.32 23.83
N GLY A 70 -0.72 -9.18 24.42
CA GLY A 70 0.23 -8.09 24.67
C GLY A 70 0.87 -7.54 23.39
N GLU A 71 0.19 -7.69 22.26
CA GLU A 71 0.66 -7.22 20.95
C GLU A 71 0.10 -5.82 20.67
N SER A 72 0.81 -5.07 19.82
CA SER A 72 0.46 -3.70 19.49
C SER A 72 0.35 -3.46 17.98
N VAL A 73 -0.32 -2.39 17.58
CA VAL A 73 -0.59 -2.05 16.19
C VAL A 73 -0.38 -0.56 15.91
N ALA A 74 0.15 -0.26 14.73
CA ALA A 74 0.16 1.08 14.15
C ALA A 74 -0.43 1.05 12.73
N VAL A 75 -1.10 2.13 12.33
CA VAL A 75 -1.96 2.14 11.12
C VAL A 75 -1.61 3.28 10.17
N VAL A 76 -1.51 2.98 8.88
CA VAL A 76 -1.52 3.98 7.81
C VAL A 76 -2.78 3.86 7.00
N GLU A 77 -3.48 4.97 6.81
CA GLU A 77 -4.65 5.05 5.95
C GLU A 77 -4.40 6.08 4.86
N SER A 78 -5.08 5.95 3.73
CA SER A 78 -5.11 6.99 2.71
C SER A 78 -6.57 7.34 2.42
N SER A 79 -7.25 6.50 1.65
CA SER A 79 -8.56 6.83 1.12
C SER A 79 -9.69 6.53 2.09
N ALA A 80 -9.47 5.65 3.09
CA ALA A 80 -10.38 5.41 4.21
C ALA A 80 -10.38 6.55 5.24
N GLY A 81 -9.37 7.44 5.22
CA GLY A 81 -9.44 8.73 5.91
C GLY A 81 -9.41 8.70 7.44
N GLY A 82 -8.92 7.62 8.07
CA GLY A 82 -8.79 7.54 9.53
C GLY A 82 -9.87 6.69 10.21
N LEU A 83 -10.79 6.09 9.44
CA LEU A 83 -11.87 5.25 9.97
C LEU A 83 -11.35 4.02 10.72
N VAL A 84 -10.27 3.40 10.25
CA VAL A 84 -9.66 2.25 10.95
C VAL A 84 -9.11 2.71 12.29
N SER A 85 -8.30 3.77 12.29
CA SER A 85 -7.70 4.35 13.49
C SER A 85 -8.75 4.78 14.51
N ALA A 86 -9.80 5.48 14.06
CA ALA A 86 -10.91 5.92 14.91
C ALA A 86 -11.66 4.73 15.53
N SER A 87 -11.92 3.68 14.74
CA SER A 87 -12.61 2.48 15.25
C SER A 87 -11.81 1.72 16.30
N LEU A 88 -10.50 1.60 16.14
CA LEU A 88 -9.62 0.96 17.12
C LEU A 88 -9.48 1.81 18.40
N LEU A 89 -9.34 3.13 18.26
CA LEU A 89 -9.26 4.06 19.40
C LEU A 89 -10.57 4.16 20.20
N ALA A 90 -11.72 3.89 19.57
CA ALA A 90 -13.01 3.89 20.25
C ALA A 90 -13.19 2.72 21.24
N ILE A 91 -12.32 1.70 21.19
CA ILE A 91 -12.38 0.56 22.11
C ILE A 91 -11.83 0.95 23.49
N PRO A 92 -12.58 0.75 24.59
CA PRO A 92 -12.08 1.03 25.93
C PRO A 92 -10.75 0.32 26.22
N GLY A 93 -9.73 1.08 26.65
CA GLY A 93 -8.39 0.56 26.88
C GLY A 93 -7.52 0.43 25.62
N ALA A 94 -7.88 1.09 24.52
CA ALA A 94 -7.10 1.10 23.27
C ALA A 94 -5.63 1.46 23.44
N SER A 95 -5.26 2.26 24.44
CA SER A 95 -3.87 2.60 24.75
C SER A 95 -2.98 1.39 25.06
N ALA A 96 -3.56 0.23 25.41
CA ALA A 96 -2.81 -1.00 25.63
C ALA A 96 -2.30 -1.64 24.33
N PHE A 97 -2.88 -1.32 23.16
CA PHE A 97 -2.53 -1.99 21.90
C PHE A 97 -2.36 -1.04 20.70
N TYR A 98 -3.00 0.13 20.67
CA TYR A 98 -2.89 1.07 19.56
C TYR A 98 -1.78 2.09 19.83
N LEU A 99 -0.69 2.05 19.06
CA LEU A 99 0.47 2.93 19.28
C LEU A 99 0.43 4.24 18.50
N GLY A 100 -0.36 4.28 17.43
CA GLY A 100 -0.43 5.47 16.58
C GLY A 100 -0.80 5.15 15.15
N GLY A 101 -0.92 6.20 14.35
CA GLY A 101 -1.21 6.06 12.94
C GLY A 101 -1.07 7.36 12.18
N ALA A 102 -1.22 7.29 10.86
CA ALA A 102 -1.12 8.43 9.97
C ALA A 102 -2.11 8.32 8.80
N VAL A 103 -2.76 9.43 8.46
CA VAL A 103 -3.51 9.56 7.21
C VAL A 103 -2.59 10.15 6.13
N VAL A 104 -2.17 9.32 5.20
CA VAL A 104 -1.14 9.57 4.19
C VAL A 104 -1.77 9.67 2.79
N TYR A 105 -2.56 10.71 2.58
CA TYR A 105 -3.33 10.90 1.34
C TYR A 105 -2.49 11.40 0.15
N SER A 106 -1.32 11.99 0.40
CA SER A 106 -0.49 12.58 -0.66
C SER A 106 0.97 12.15 -0.55
N ARG A 107 1.71 12.26 -1.67
CA ARG A 107 3.17 12.05 -1.66
C ARG A 107 3.88 12.98 -0.67
N ARG A 108 3.37 14.19 -0.46
CA ARG A 108 3.89 15.13 0.54
C ARG A 108 3.69 14.58 1.96
N ALA A 109 2.51 14.04 2.24
CA ALA A 109 2.24 13.37 3.52
C ALA A 109 3.13 12.12 3.70
N GLY A 110 3.36 11.33 2.64
CA GLY A 110 4.23 10.16 2.70
C GLY A 110 5.67 10.50 3.08
N ARG A 111 6.21 11.60 2.55
CA ARG A 111 7.52 12.13 2.98
C ARG A 111 7.51 12.61 4.42
N ALA A 112 6.50 13.40 4.79
CA ALA A 112 6.46 14.07 6.09
C ALA A 112 6.17 13.12 7.26
N LEU A 113 5.30 12.14 7.07
CA LEU A 113 4.78 11.29 8.14
C LEU A 113 5.44 9.90 8.17
N LEU A 114 5.93 9.41 7.02
CA LEU A 114 6.56 8.08 6.91
C LEU A 114 8.02 8.13 6.45
N GLY A 115 8.57 9.32 6.16
CA GLY A 115 9.94 9.46 5.70
C GLY A 115 10.20 8.86 4.32
N LEU A 116 9.16 8.62 3.50
CA LEU A 116 9.32 7.98 2.20
C LEU A 116 10.17 8.82 1.25
N THR A 117 11.19 8.20 0.67
CA THR A 117 12.08 8.83 -0.30
C THR A 117 11.66 8.52 -1.74
N ALA A 118 12.22 9.24 -2.71
CA ALA A 118 12.02 8.90 -4.12
C ALA A 118 12.59 7.52 -4.47
N ALA A 119 13.66 7.10 -3.79
CA ALA A 119 14.26 5.78 -3.97
C ALA A 119 13.34 4.66 -3.46
N ASP A 120 12.68 4.86 -2.31
CA ASP A 120 11.70 3.88 -1.78
C ASP A 120 10.53 3.65 -2.74
N LEU A 121 10.15 4.69 -3.48
CA LEU A 121 9.01 4.67 -4.41
C LEU A 121 9.43 4.40 -5.86
N ALA A 122 10.70 4.09 -6.13
CA ALA A 122 11.20 3.90 -7.48
C ALA A 122 10.51 2.71 -8.16
N GLY A 123 9.83 2.96 -9.27
CA GLY A 123 9.05 1.93 -9.98
C GLY A 123 7.78 1.48 -9.25
N MET A 124 7.43 2.12 -8.13
CA MET A 124 6.26 1.79 -7.33
C MET A 124 5.23 2.91 -7.44
N ARG A 125 3.96 2.52 -7.56
CA ARG A 125 2.82 3.44 -7.51
C ARG A 125 1.96 3.11 -6.30
N GLY A 126 1.20 4.11 -5.83
CA GLY A 126 0.16 3.90 -4.83
C GLY A 126 -0.87 2.89 -5.31
N GLU A 127 -1.70 2.40 -4.39
CA GLU A 127 -2.81 1.49 -4.71
C GLU A 127 -2.33 0.17 -5.34
N THR A 128 -1.17 -0.30 -4.87
CA THR A 128 -0.62 -1.62 -5.20
C THR A 128 -0.23 -2.37 -3.93
N GLU A 129 -0.25 -3.69 -3.97
CA GLU A 129 0.13 -4.53 -2.83
C GLU A 129 1.57 -4.30 -2.35
N PRO A 130 2.60 -4.14 -3.23
CA PRO A 130 3.95 -3.80 -2.78
C PRO A 130 4.01 -2.44 -2.06
N TYR A 131 3.24 -1.45 -2.50
CA TYR A 131 3.15 -0.16 -1.82
C TYR A 131 2.49 -0.27 -0.46
N ALA A 132 1.37 -1.00 -0.37
CA ALA A 132 0.69 -1.28 0.89
C ALA A 132 1.65 -1.95 1.91
N LEU A 133 2.35 -3.02 1.50
CA LEU A 133 3.35 -3.69 2.34
C LEU A 133 4.46 -2.74 2.81
N LEU A 134 4.99 -1.91 1.92
CA LEU A 134 6.02 -0.93 2.25
C LEU A 134 5.56 0.02 3.34
N VAL A 135 4.39 0.67 3.18
CA VAL A 135 3.93 1.68 4.15
C VAL A 135 3.43 1.05 5.46
N ALA A 136 2.85 -0.15 5.42
CA ALA A 136 2.53 -0.94 6.61
C ALA A 136 3.79 -1.28 7.42
N GLY A 137 4.87 -1.71 6.75
CA GLY A 137 6.16 -1.94 7.40
C GLY A 137 6.74 -0.66 8.00
N ARG A 138 6.73 0.44 7.25
CA ARG A 138 7.24 1.74 7.71
C ARG A 138 6.55 2.23 8.99
N ILE A 139 5.22 2.18 9.07
CA ILE A 139 4.49 2.66 10.25
C ILE A 139 4.68 1.75 11.47
N ARG A 140 4.75 0.42 11.24
CA ARG A 140 5.09 -0.55 12.30
C ARG A 140 6.43 -0.19 12.91
N ASP A 141 7.44 -0.05 12.06
CA ASP A 141 8.83 0.15 12.49
C ASP A 141 9.00 1.52 13.19
N SER A 142 8.35 2.58 12.69
CA SER A 142 8.43 3.92 13.28
C SER A 142 7.81 3.99 14.69
N HIS A 143 6.79 3.17 14.96
CA HIS A 143 6.13 3.10 16.27
C HIS A 143 6.63 1.94 17.14
N ARG A 144 7.51 1.09 16.62
CA ARG A 144 7.92 -0.18 17.26
C ARG A 144 6.71 -1.05 17.64
N ALA A 145 5.69 -1.04 16.78
CA ALA A 145 4.49 -1.86 16.96
C ALA A 145 4.76 -3.32 16.62
N THR A 146 3.99 -4.25 17.18
CA THR A 146 4.02 -5.66 16.73
C THR A 146 3.50 -5.77 15.29
N TRP A 147 2.50 -4.96 14.96
CA TRP A 147 1.78 -4.99 13.68
C TRP A 147 1.72 -3.61 13.03
N GLY A 148 1.87 -3.59 11.71
CA GLY A 148 1.59 -2.45 10.84
C GLY A 148 0.44 -2.77 9.91
N LEU A 149 -0.51 -1.87 9.80
CA LEU A 149 -1.61 -1.97 8.84
C LEU A 149 -1.49 -0.85 7.80
N SER A 150 -1.93 -1.14 6.58
CA SER A 150 -2.08 -0.10 5.56
C SER A 150 -3.34 -0.25 4.72
N GLU A 151 -3.94 0.88 4.39
CA GLU A 151 -4.96 1.03 3.35
C GLU A 151 -4.50 2.05 2.30
N SER A 152 -4.61 1.69 1.02
CA SER A 152 -4.39 2.60 -0.12
C SER A 152 -5.33 2.24 -1.27
N GLY A 153 -6.34 3.06 -1.51
CA GLY A 153 -7.33 2.84 -2.58
C GLY A 153 -7.85 4.10 -3.25
N ALA A 154 -8.79 3.88 -4.17
CA ALA A 154 -9.53 4.89 -4.89
C ALA A 154 -10.98 4.89 -4.41
N SER A 155 -11.33 5.74 -3.44
CA SER A 155 -12.68 5.76 -2.88
C SER A 155 -13.76 6.29 -3.83
N GLY A 156 -13.39 6.92 -4.95
CA GLY A 156 -14.34 7.46 -5.94
C GLY A 156 -14.60 8.96 -5.78
N PRO A 157 -15.55 9.53 -6.55
CA PRO A 157 -16.38 8.86 -7.55
C PRO A 157 -15.65 8.57 -8.87
N SER A 158 -14.55 9.28 -9.13
CA SER A 158 -13.64 8.99 -10.24
C SER A 158 -12.59 7.95 -9.84
N GLY A 159 -11.98 7.30 -10.83
CA GLY A 159 -10.79 6.49 -10.61
C GLY A 159 -9.60 7.29 -10.08
N SER A 160 -8.54 6.60 -9.69
CA SER A 160 -7.33 7.25 -9.21
C SER A 160 -6.50 7.86 -10.34
N PRO A 161 -5.55 8.77 -10.03
CA PRO A 161 -4.60 9.29 -11.00
C PRO A 161 -3.72 8.21 -11.67
N TYR A 162 -3.73 6.98 -11.14
CA TYR A 162 -2.98 5.84 -11.68
C TYR A 162 -3.80 4.97 -12.65
N GLY A 163 -5.08 5.29 -12.84
CA GLY A 163 -5.99 4.57 -13.74
C GLY A 163 -6.77 3.43 -13.06
N ASP A 164 -6.69 3.31 -11.74
CA ASP A 164 -7.47 2.33 -10.98
C ASP A 164 -8.95 2.78 -10.87
N PRO A 165 -9.93 1.87 -11.01
CA PRO A 165 -11.34 2.21 -10.91
C PRO A 165 -11.74 2.62 -9.48
N PRO A 166 -12.81 3.43 -9.31
CA PRO A 166 -13.37 3.68 -7.99
C PRO A 166 -13.80 2.35 -7.35
N GLY A 167 -13.59 2.24 -6.04
CA GLY A 167 -13.87 1.01 -5.28
C GLY A 167 -12.71 0.02 -5.23
N ARG A 168 -11.58 0.30 -5.90
CA ARG A 168 -10.36 -0.48 -5.77
C ARG A 168 -9.57 -0.06 -4.54
N VAL A 169 -9.08 -1.02 -3.75
CA VAL A 169 -8.19 -0.77 -2.62
C VAL A 169 -7.14 -1.86 -2.48
N CYS A 170 -5.91 -1.47 -2.14
CA CYS A 170 -4.87 -2.37 -1.69
C CYS A 170 -4.69 -2.26 -0.18
N LEU A 171 -4.70 -3.41 0.48
CA LEU A 171 -4.62 -3.55 1.93
C LEU A 171 -3.38 -4.36 2.28
N ALA A 172 -2.76 -4.07 3.43
CA ALA A 172 -1.70 -4.92 3.96
C ALA A 172 -1.70 -4.99 5.48
N VAL A 173 -1.26 -6.14 5.98
CA VAL A 173 -0.98 -6.45 7.38
C VAL A 173 0.45 -6.95 7.45
N VAL A 174 1.28 -6.33 8.29
CA VAL A 174 2.72 -6.62 8.39
C VAL A 174 3.10 -6.82 9.85
N GLY A 175 3.59 -8.00 10.20
CA GLY A 175 4.07 -8.36 11.54
C GLY A 175 4.77 -9.71 11.53
N ALA A 176 4.41 -10.63 12.43
CA ALA A 176 4.92 -12.00 12.42
C ALA A 176 4.67 -12.73 11.09
N THR A 177 3.56 -12.38 10.43
CA THR A 177 3.28 -12.72 9.03
C THR A 177 3.01 -11.42 8.28
N SER A 178 3.31 -11.40 6.97
CA SER A 178 2.95 -10.29 6.10
C SER A 178 2.01 -10.77 4.99
N VAL A 179 0.88 -10.09 4.85
CA VAL A 179 -0.15 -10.38 3.84
C VAL A 179 -0.59 -9.06 3.21
N ALA A 180 -0.79 -9.07 1.89
CA ALA A 180 -1.44 -7.99 1.18
C ALA A 180 -2.58 -8.54 0.32
N LYS A 181 -3.58 -7.69 0.07
CA LYS A 181 -4.75 -8.06 -0.72
C LYS A 181 -5.32 -6.86 -1.45
N THR A 182 -5.61 -7.05 -2.73
CA THR A 182 -6.42 -6.13 -3.52
C THR A 182 -7.90 -6.50 -3.40
N ILE A 183 -8.76 -5.50 -3.15
CA ILE A 183 -10.21 -5.64 -3.10
C ILE A 183 -10.84 -4.66 -4.11
N GLU A 184 -11.91 -5.12 -4.74
CA GLU A 184 -12.77 -4.32 -5.61
C GLU A 184 -14.18 -4.31 -5.01
N THR A 185 -14.67 -3.17 -4.55
CA THR A 185 -16.03 -3.05 -3.96
C THR A 185 -17.11 -2.94 -5.04
N GLY A 186 -16.75 -2.55 -6.27
CA GLY A 186 -17.68 -2.24 -7.35
C GLY A 186 -18.52 -0.98 -7.14
N GLY A 187 -18.34 -0.28 -6.01
CA GLY A 187 -19.06 0.93 -5.65
C GLY A 187 -18.37 2.18 -6.15
N VAL A 188 -19.16 3.22 -6.45
CA VAL A 188 -18.65 4.55 -6.85
C VAL A 188 -18.88 5.63 -5.80
N GLU A 189 -19.69 5.34 -4.77
CA GLU A 189 -19.99 6.30 -3.71
C GLU A 189 -18.83 6.33 -2.70
N ARG A 190 -18.30 7.53 -2.47
CA ARG A 190 -17.08 7.75 -1.72
C ARG A 190 -17.20 7.27 -0.27
N ALA A 191 -18.21 7.74 0.47
CA ALA A 191 -18.33 7.42 1.89
C ALA A 191 -18.50 5.92 2.14
N THR A 192 -19.26 5.25 1.26
CA THR A 192 -19.49 3.80 1.25
C THR A 192 -18.19 3.06 1.01
N ASN A 193 -17.40 3.47 0.01
CA ASN A 193 -16.09 2.86 -0.24
C ASN A 193 -15.11 3.08 0.91
N MET A 194 -15.11 4.26 1.53
CA MET A 194 -14.27 4.53 2.71
C MET A 194 -14.57 3.54 3.85
N ASP A 195 -15.85 3.34 4.17
CA ASP A 195 -16.29 2.38 5.19
C ASP A 195 -15.91 0.93 4.79
N MET A 196 -16.18 0.54 3.55
CA MET A 196 -15.86 -0.80 3.04
C MET A 196 -14.34 -1.09 3.07
N PHE A 197 -13.51 -0.13 2.69
CA PHE A 197 -12.05 -0.27 2.74
C PHE A 197 -11.56 -0.47 4.17
N ALA A 198 -12.08 0.32 5.12
CA ALA A 198 -11.75 0.18 6.53
C ALA A 198 -12.19 -1.19 7.09
N ARG A 199 -13.41 -1.64 6.75
CA ARG A 199 -13.92 -2.96 7.18
C ARG A 199 -13.09 -4.09 6.62
N HIS A 200 -12.73 -4.04 5.34
CA HIS A 200 -11.88 -5.05 4.73
C HIS A 200 -10.49 -5.09 5.37
N LEU A 201 -9.91 -3.94 5.74
CA LEU A 201 -8.61 -3.93 6.44
C LEU A 201 -8.68 -4.62 7.79
N LEU A 202 -9.68 -4.28 8.62
CA LEU A 202 -9.83 -4.91 9.92
C LEU A 202 -10.25 -6.39 9.84
N GLN A 203 -11.06 -6.76 8.85
CA GLN A 203 -11.41 -8.15 8.58
C GLN A 203 -10.18 -8.96 8.20
N LEU A 204 -9.34 -8.45 7.29
CA LEU A 204 -8.07 -9.09 6.93
C LEU A 204 -7.17 -9.26 8.16
N PHE A 205 -7.10 -8.25 9.03
CA PHE A 205 -6.29 -8.34 10.23
C PHE A 205 -6.85 -9.35 11.25
N ASP A 206 -8.16 -9.37 11.47
CA ASP A 206 -8.84 -10.36 12.32
C ASP A 206 -8.63 -11.80 11.82
N GLU A 207 -8.61 -12.01 10.49
CA GLU A 207 -8.24 -13.30 9.88
C GLU A 207 -6.78 -13.67 10.16
N VAL A 208 -5.84 -12.74 9.98
CA VAL A 208 -4.41 -12.97 10.26
C VAL A 208 -4.17 -13.31 11.73
N LEU A 209 -4.84 -12.63 12.66
CA LEU A 209 -4.70 -12.88 14.09
C LEU A 209 -5.23 -14.27 14.48
N ARG A 210 -6.37 -14.69 13.91
CA ARG A 210 -7.01 -15.99 14.18
C ARG A 210 -6.27 -17.17 13.55
N ALA A 211 -5.59 -16.95 12.43
CA ALA A 211 -4.78 -17.98 11.79
C ALA A 211 -3.51 -18.34 12.59
N ARG A 212 -3.10 -17.51 13.54
CA ARG A 212 -1.98 -17.78 14.44
C ARG A 212 -2.49 -18.50 15.71
N PRO A 213 -1.96 -19.68 16.07
CA PRO A 213 -2.25 -20.31 17.36
C PRO A 213 -1.77 -19.40 18.51
N GLU A 214 -2.47 -19.48 19.65
CA GLU A 214 -2.16 -18.73 20.88
C GLU A 214 -0.85 -19.21 21.54
#